data_AF-A0A0K8SY30-F1
#
_entry.id   AF-A0A0K8SY30-F1
#
_cell.length_a   1.000
_cell.length_b   1.000
_cell.length_c   1.000
_cell.angle_alpha   90.00
_cell.angle_beta   90.00
_cell.angle_gamma   90.00
#
_symmetry.space_group_name_H-M   'P 1'
#
loop_
_entity.id
_entity.type
_entity.pdbx_description
1 polymer ?
#
loop_
_entity_poly.entity_id
_entity_poly.type
_entity_poly.pdbx_seq_one_letter_code
_entity_poly.pdbx_strand_id
1 'polypeptide(L)'
;MITEESGEFVVILHTCAGLLGTSKVLGHVDFYANGGIPIQPGCGIDLLGFCSHERAIYLYGEALENPTAFNAVECNSYTSYKNGNCNANNRTYFGGDVDRSASGKYYFQTSSSFPFTLG
;
A
#
# COMPACT_ATOMS: atom_id res chain seq x y z
N MET A 1 8.18 16.84 -8.15
CA MET A 1 8.04 15.59 -7.36
C MET A 1 6.77 15.75 -6.56
N ILE A 2 5.90 14.72 -6.50
CA ILE A 2 4.66 14.79 -5.70
C ILE A 2 5.05 14.85 -4.22
N THR A 3 4.35 15.69 -3.47
CA THR A 3 4.45 15.87 -2.01
C THR A 3 3.03 16.00 -1.43
N GLU A 4 2.91 16.05 -0.11
CA GLU A 4 1.63 16.30 0.57
C GLU A 4 1.01 17.64 0.13
N GLU A 5 1.81 18.63 -0.21
CA GLU A 5 1.37 19.95 -0.70
C GLU A 5 0.81 19.93 -2.14
N SER A 6 0.93 18.80 -2.85
CA SER A 6 0.47 18.68 -4.24
C SER A 6 -1.06 18.54 -4.39
N GLY A 7 -1.79 18.47 -3.28
CA GLY A 7 -3.25 18.41 -3.25
C GLY A 7 -3.79 18.63 -1.83
N GLU A 8 -5.11 18.71 -1.68
CA GLU A 8 -5.74 18.86 -0.34
C GLU A 8 -5.52 17.64 0.56
N PHE A 9 -5.45 16.46 -0.05
CA PHE A 9 -5.12 15.20 0.60
C PHE A 9 -4.47 14.28 -0.42
N VAL A 10 -3.29 13.76 -0.09
CA VAL A 10 -2.44 13.01 -1.01
C VAL A 10 -2.21 11.63 -0.42
N VAL A 11 -2.66 10.61 -1.14
CA VAL A 11 -2.51 9.20 -0.78
C VAL A 11 -1.54 8.55 -1.76
N ILE A 12 -0.56 7.83 -1.23
CA ILE A 12 0.43 7.10 -2.02
C ILE A 12 0.26 5.61 -1.79
N LEU A 13 0.34 4.81 -2.85
CA LEU A 13 0.47 3.36 -2.76
C LEU A 13 1.84 2.93 -3.30
N HIS A 14 2.60 2.25 -2.46
CA HIS A 14 3.87 1.62 -2.82
C HIS A 14 3.66 0.12 -3.06
N THR A 15 4.12 -0.34 -4.22
CA THR A 15 4.18 -1.78 -4.58
C THR A 15 5.52 -2.18 -5.21
N CYS A 16 6.35 -1.22 -5.61
CA CYS A 16 7.62 -1.45 -6.31
C CYS A 16 8.72 -0.46 -5.86
N ALA A 17 8.73 -0.07 -4.59
CA ALA A 17 9.71 0.86 -4.04
C ALA A 17 11.15 0.33 -4.19
N GLY A 18 12.07 1.20 -4.60
CA GLY A 18 13.49 0.87 -4.79
C GLY A 18 13.83 0.34 -6.19
N LEU A 19 12.84 0.21 -7.09
CA LEU A 19 13.05 -0.15 -8.49
C LEU A 19 12.35 0.85 -9.42
N LEU A 20 11.14 0.54 -9.89
CA LEU A 20 10.34 1.48 -10.71
C LEU A 20 9.54 2.47 -9.84
N GLY A 21 9.37 2.17 -8.55
CA GLY A 21 8.71 3.04 -7.58
C GLY A 21 9.70 3.71 -6.60
N THR A 22 9.20 4.73 -5.90
CA THR A 22 9.95 5.44 -4.84
C THR A 22 9.75 4.80 -3.47
N SER A 23 10.78 4.87 -2.62
CA SER A 23 10.73 4.51 -1.19
C SER A 23 10.51 5.71 -0.26
N LYS A 24 10.49 6.92 -0.80
CA LYS A 24 10.22 8.13 -0.03
C LYS A 24 8.77 8.15 0.42
N VAL A 25 8.53 8.62 1.64
CA VAL A 25 7.21 9.02 2.13
C VAL A 25 6.89 10.36 1.48
N LEU A 26 5.78 10.44 0.75
CA LEU A 26 5.45 11.62 -0.06
C LEU A 26 4.03 12.13 0.17
N GLY A 27 3.12 11.32 0.72
CA GLY A 27 1.73 11.70 0.93
C GLY A 27 1.45 12.16 2.36
N HIS A 28 0.19 12.50 2.58
CA HIS A 28 -0.36 12.53 3.92
C HIS A 28 -0.41 11.10 4.49
N VAL A 29 -0.79 10.14 3.63
CA VAL A 29 -0.80 8.71 3.93
C VAL A 29 -0.05 7.94 2.85
N ASP A 30 0.89 7.11 3.27
CA ASP A 30 1.66 6.22 2.40
C ASP A 30 1.34 4.76 2.76
N PHE A 31 0.67 4.08 1.83
CA PHE A 31 0.32 2.67 1.95
C PHE A 31 1.39 1.78 1.31
N TYR A 32 1.72 0.68 1.98
CA TYR A 32 2.73 -0.28 1.54
C TYR A 32 2.13 -1.68 1.44
N ALA A 33 1.71 -2.07 0.24
CA ALA A 33 1.20 -3.42 -0.01
C ALA A 33 2.35 -4.42 0.07
N ASN A 34 2.25 -5.41 0.95
CA ASN A 34 3.27 -6.46 1.16
C ASN A 34 4.67 -5.88 1.46
N GLY A 35 4.72 -4.74 2.15
CA GLY A 35 5.96 -4.00 2.45
C GLY A 35 6.34 -2.97 1.38
N GLY A 36 5.60 -2.90 0.28
CA GLY A 36 5.67 -1.88 -0.76
C GLY A 36 6.87 -1.98 -1.70
N ILE A 37 7.60 -3.08 -1.64
CA ILE A 37 8.77 -3.39 -2.48
C ILE A 37 8.47 -4.56 -3.42
N PRO A 38 9.22 -4.73 -4.53
CA PRO A 38 9.18 -5.99 -5.26
C PRO A 38 9.79 -7.11 -4.40
N ILE A 39 9.38 -8.37 -4.54
CA ILE A 39 8.42 -8.90 -5.53
C ILE A 39 7.04 -9.03 -4.88
N GLN A 40 6.01 -8.42 -5.49
CA GLN A 40 4.64 -8.55 -5.01
C GLN A 40 4.10 -9.98 -5.19
N PRO A 41 3.19 -10.46 -4.32
CA PRO A 41 2.61 -11.80 -4.45
C PRO A 41 2.00 -12.05 -5.85
N GLY A 42 2.37 -13.17 -6.46
CA GLY A 42 1.91 -13.57 -7.81
C GLY A 42 2.74 -13.05 -8.97
N CYS A 43 3.77 -12.24 -8.74
CA CYS A 43 4.60 -11.70 -9.83
C CYS A 43 5.71 -12.63 -10.35
N GLY A 44 5.94 -13.80 -9.72
CA GLY A 44 6.92 -14.77 -10.19
C GLY A 44 8.34 -14.18 -10.29
N ILE A 45 8.98 -14.32 -11.45
CA ILE A 45 10.28 -13.70 -11.75
C ILE A 45 10.02 -12.28 -12.29
N ASP A 46 10.31 -11.27 -11.48
CA ASP A 46 10.02 -9.85 -11.79
C ASP A 46 11.29 -9.00 -11.73
N LEU A 47 12.33 -9.37 -12.50
CA LEU A 47 13.67 -8.75 -12.44
C LEU A 47 13.65 -7.25 -12.74
N LEU A 48 12.74 -6.81 -13.61
CA LEU A 48 12.59 -5.41 -14.00
C LEU A 48 11.48 -4.70 -13.22
N GLY A 49 10.74 -5.41 -12.37
CA GLY A 49 9.72 -4.83 -11.49
C GLY A 49 8.40 -4.48 -12.17
N PHE A 50 8.20 -4.81 -13.44
CA PHE A 50 6.99 -4.43 -14.19
C PHE A 50 5.74 -4.96 -13.52
N CYS A 51 5.70 -6.23 -13.11
CA CYS A 51 4.52 -6.79 -12.47
C CYS A 51 4.25 -6.14 -11.11
N SER A 52 5.29 -5.97 -10.29
CA SER A 52 5.15 -5.33 -8.98
C SER A 52 4.77 -3.86 -9.12
N HIS A 53 5.23 -3.18 -10.17
CA HIS A 53 4.88 -1.78 -10.45
C HIS A 53 3.41 -1.64 -10.88
N GLU A 54 2.96 -2.46 -11.83
CA GLU A 54 1.55 -2.50 -12.26
C GLU A 54 0.59 -2.93 -11.15
N ARG A 55 1.07 -3.66 -10.13
CA ARG A 55 0.25 -4.07 -8.97
C ARG A 55 -0.50 -2.91 -8.32
N ALA A 56 0.07 -1.71 -8.31
CA ALA A 56 -0.60 -0.53 -7.75
C ALA A 56 -1.95 -0.25 -8.44
N ILE A 57 -2.03 -0.44 -9.76
CA ILE A 57 -3.24 -0.22 -10.55
C ILE A 57 -4.30 -1.27 -10.19
N TYR A 58 -3.91 -2.53 -10.12
CA TYR A 58 -4.84 -3.62 -9.80
C TYR A 58 -5.42 -3.51 -8.38
N LEU A 59 -4.58 -3.17 -7.39
CA LEU A 59 -5.06 -2.97 -6.02
C LEU A 59 -5.97 -1.76 -5.92
N TYR A 60 -5.66 -0.66 -6.60
CA TYR A 60 -6.55 0.50 -6.62
C TYR A 60 -7.90 0.17 -7.28
N GLY A 61 -7.89 -0.57 -8.39
CA GLY A 61 -9.10 -1.04 -9.06
C GLY A 61 -10.01 -1.85 -8.15
N GLU A 62 -9.46 -2.85 -7.44
CA GLU A 62 -10.24 -3.65 -6.48
C GLU A 62 -10.76 -2.82 -5.30
N ALA A 63 -9.96 -1.86 -4.83
CA ALA A 63 -10.35 -0.99 -3.71
C ALA A 63 -11.52 -0.05 -4.05
N LEU A 64 -11.72 0.28 -5.33
CA LEU A 64 -12.88 1.04 -5.80
C LEU A 64 -14.15 0.20 -5.81
N GLU A 65 -14.05 -1.10 -6.09
CA GLU A 65 -15.18 -2.03 -6.08
C GLU A 65 -15.55 -2.48 -4.65
N ASN A 66 -14.54 -2.62 -3.80
CA ASN A 66 -14.70 -2.98 -2.40
C ASN A 66 -13.88 -2.01 -1.51
N PRO A 67 -14.50 -0.94 -0.98
CA PRO A 67 -13.84 0.03 -0.11
C PRO A 67 -13.24 -0.56 1.17
N THR A 68 -13.61 -1.79 1.53
CA THR A 68 -13.08 -2.50 2.71
C THR A 68 -12.06 -3.59 2.38
N ALA A 69 -11.66 -3.73 1.11
CA ALA A 69 -10.77 -4.80 0.65
C ALA A 69 -9.41 -4.81 1.34
N PHE A 70 -8.86 -3.62 1.63
CA PHE A 70 -7.47 -3.48 2.10
C PHE A 70 -7.41 -2.75 3.43
N ASN A 71 -7.72 -3.46 4.51
CA ASN A 71 -7.55 -2.97 5.88
C ASN A 71 -6.05 -2.84 6.20
N ALA A 72 -5.57 -1.61 6.29
CA ALA A 72 -4.17 -1.31 6.54
C ALA A 72 -3.96 -0.82 7.97
N VAL A 73 -2.78 -1.15 8.52
CA VAL A 73 -2.41 -0.84 9.91
C VAL A 73 -1.28 0.18 9.92
N GLU A 74 -1.46 1.24 10.70
CA GLU A 74 -0.44 2.26 10.92
C GLU A 74 0.79 1.64 11.62
N CYS A 75 1.98 1.79 11.05
CA CYS A 75 3.19 1.23 11.66
C CYS A 75 4.46 1.97 11.21
N ASN A 76 5.52 1.88 12.01
CA ASN A 76 6.78 2.56 11.68
C ASN A 76 7.59 1.84 10.57
N SER A 77 7.42 0.53 10.45
CA SER A 77 8.12 -0.34 9.48
C SER A 77 7.31 -1.60 9.15
N TYR A 78 7.59 -2.18 7.99
CA TYR A 78 6.97 -3.44 7.59
C TYR A 78 7.34 -4.60 8.52
N THR A 79 8.57 -4.62 9.06
CA THR A 79 9.01 -5.64 10.02
C THR A 79 8.18 -5.59 11.30
N SER A 80 7.94 -4.41 11.86
CA SER A 80 7.08 -4.25 13.04
C SER A 80 5.64 -4.66 12.74
N TYR A 81 5.14 -4.35 11.55
CA TYR A 81 3.82 -4.80 11.10
C TYR A 81 3.73 -6.33 11.02
N LYS A 82 4.70 -6.99 10.36
CA LYS A 82 4.75 -8.45 10.24
C LYS A 82 4.89 -9.17 11.58
N ASN A 83 5.57 -8.56 12.55
CA ASN A 83 5.71 -9.09 13.90
C ASN A 83 4.48 -8.83 14.78
N GLY A 84 3.47 -8.12 14.30
CA GLY A 84 2.25 -7.78 15.05
C GLY A 84 2.43 -6.69 16.09
N ASN A 85 3.57 -5.98 16.10
CA ASN A 85 3.88 -4.94 17.08
C ASN A 85 2.97 -3.71 16.97
N CYS A 86 2.27 -3.56 15.85
CA CYS A 86 1.38 -2.44 15.55
C CYS A 86 -0.10 -2.84 15.56
N ASN A 87 -0.46 -4.04 16.05
CA ASN A 87 -1.84 -4.56 15.96
C ASN A 87 -2.90 -3.68 16.63
N ALA A 88 -2.51 -2.93 17.66
CA ALA A 88 -3.36 -2.00 18.41
C ALA A 88 -3.33 -0.56 17.87
N ASN A 89 -2.56 -0.28 16.81
CA ASN A 89 -2.49 1.04 16.20
C ASN A 89 -3.74 1.32 15.35
N ASN A 90 -3.82 2.55 14.85
CA ASN A 90 -4.88 2.98 13.96
C ASN A 90 -4.95 2.13 12.69
N ARG A 91 -6.17 2.03 12.17
CA ARG A 91 -6.48 1.33 10.94
C ARG A 91 -7.25 2.23 10.02
N THR A 92 -6.99 2.10 8.74
CA THR A 92 -7.78 2.71 7.68
C THR A 92 -7.79 1.79 6.47
N TYR A 93 -8.70 2.02 5.55
CA TYR A 93 -8.78 1.24 4.33
C TYR A 93 -8.10 1.98 3.19
N PHE A 94 -7.28 1.27 2.41
CA PHE A 94 -6.79 1.81 1.14
C PHE A 94 -7.91 1.77 0.10
N GLY A 95 -8.11 2.86 -0.63
CA GLY A 95 -9.09 2.95 -1.72
C GLY A 95 -9.45 4.38 -2.12
N GLY A 96 -10.67 4.55 -2.65
CA GLY A 96 -11.17 5.85 -3.12
C GLY A 96 -11.58 6.83 -2.01
N ASP A 97 -11.89 6.32 -0.81
CA ASP A 97 -12.37 7.11 0.34
C ASP A 97 -11.55 6.81 1.60
N VAL A 98 -10.26 7.21 1.56
CA VAL A 98 -9.37 7.08 2.70
C VAL A 98 -9.75 8.12 3.75
N ASP A 99 -9.84 7.69 5.02
CA ASP A 99 -10.07 8.59 6.16
C ASP A 99 -9.05 9.74 6.15
N ARG A 100 -9.54 10.97 5.96
CA ARG A 100 -8.72 12.19 5.88
C ARG A 100 -8.01 12.55 7.18
N SER A 101 -8.37 11.93 8.30
CA SER A 101 -7.65 12.06 9.57
C SER A 101 -6.43 11.13 9.67
N ALA A 102 -6.34 10.13 8.78
CA ALA A 102 -5.19 9.24 8.72
C ALA A 102 -3.94 10.01 8.25
N SER A 103 -2.81 9.70 8.87
CA SER A 103 -1.50 10.20 8.44
C SER A 103 -0.41 9.17 8.73
N GLY A 104 0.68 9.22 7.96
CA GLY A 104 1.84 8.34 8.16
C GLY A 104 1.80 7.08 7.30
N LYS A 105 2.46 6.01 7.79
CA LYS A 105 2.70 4.79 7.00
C LYS A 105 1.76 3.68 7.40
N TYR A 106 1.10 3.10 6.41
CA TYR A 106 0.15 2.02 6.60
C TYR A 106 0.57 0.78 5.81
N TYR A 107 0.41 -0.38 6.41
CA TYR A 107 0.81 -1.65 5.80
C TYR A 107 -0.37 -2.60 5.73
N PHE A 108 -0.48 -3.31 4.62
CA PHE A 108 -1.43 -4.41 4.45
C PHE A 108 -0.79 -5.52 3.62
N GLN A 109 -1.36 -6.72 3.70
CA GLN A 109 -0.97 -7.86 2.87
C GLN A 109 -2.04 -8.15 1.84
N THR A 110 -1.63 -8.75 0.72
CA THR A 110 -2.53 -9.16 -0.36
C THR A 110 -2.28 -10.60 -0.77
N SER A 111 -3.26 -11.22 -1.42
CA SER A 111 -3.11 -12.50 -2.09
C SER A 111 -2.32 -12.36 -3.40
N SER A 112 -2.02 -13.49 -4.04
CA SER A 112 -1.29 -13.55 -5.32
C SER A 112 -2.15 -13.31 -6.56
N SER A 113 -3.48 -13.34 -6.46
CA SER A 113 -4.41 -13.28 -7.60
C SER A 113 -5.71 -12.59 -7.19
N PHE A 114 -6.39 -11.94 -8.13
CA PHE A 114 -7.68 -11.31 -7.86
C PHE A 114 -8.73 -12.34 -7.37
N PRO A 115 -9.58 -12.01 -6.38
CA PRO A 115 -9.49 -10.82 -5.54
C PRO A 115 -8.26 -10.87 -4.61
N PHE A 116 -7.53 -9.76 -4.56
CA PHE A 116 -6.28 -9.61 -3.83
C PHE A 116 -6.48 -9.40 -2.33
N THR A 117 -7.70 -9.06 -1.90
CA THR A 117 -8.06 -9.07 -0.47
C THR A 117 -7.86 -10.44 0.17
N LEU A 118 -7.59 -10.47 1.47
CA LEU A 118 -7.35 -11.70 2.24
C LEU A 118 -8.56 -12.18 3.05
N GLY A 119 -9.68 -11.45 3.02
CA GLY A 119 -10.89 -11.77 3.80
C GLY A 119 -10.87 -11.24 5.22
#